data_AF-A0A6J5FLB5-F1
#
_entry.id   AF-A0A6J5FLB5-F1
#
_cell.length_a   1.000
_cell.length_b   1.000
_cell.length_c   1.000
_cell.angle_alpha   90.00
_cell.angle_beta   90.00
_cell.angle_gamma   90.00
#
_symmetry.space_group_name_H-M   'P 1'
#
loop_
_entity.id
_entity.type
_entity.pdbx_description
1 polymer ?
#
loop_
_entity_poly.entity_id
_entity_poly.type
_entity_poly.pdbx_seq_one_letter_code
_entity_poly.pdbx_strand_id
1 'polypeptide(L)'
;MTISISSQFDAGAIEVLSCEQADDIRLRVRADSQSDFAQWFYFRLTGGRGERCVMTFENGSACAFPEGWRDYQAVASYDRVNWFRVPTSYDGKVFVIDHTPDFDSVYYAYFEPYSEERHSEFLGALQQLPHATLSELGQTVEGRPMTLLSLGMPGDTTPEGKPKKTVWIIARQHPGESMAEWFVEGLVKRLAGWGDWSGDPVARMLLERVIFHIVPNMNPDGSVHGNLRTNAAGANLNREWMEPDAKRSPEVLVVREAIETTGCDLFFDIHGDETLPYVFVAGSEMLPGFTEQQRIEQAAFIEAFKVASPDFQDKHGYEASRYREDALKLASKYIGHRYGCLSLTLEMPFKDNANLPDERVGWNGERSAALGAAMLQAILQHVVKFA
;
A
#
# COMPACT_ATOMS: atom_id res chain seq x y z
N MET A 1 -0.23 38.08 5.74
CA MET A 1 -1.55 37.41 5.70
C MET A 1 -1.63 36.47 6.91
N THR A 2 -2.82 36.13 7.40
CA THR A 2 -2.95 35.19 8.52
C THR A 2 -2.71 33.77 8.02
N ILE A 3 -1.82 33.02 8.68
CA ILE A 3 -1.57 31.61 8.37
C ILE A 3 -2.74 30.78 8.89
N SER A 4 -3.11 29.73 8.16
CA SER A 4 -4.20 28.84 8.56
C SER A 4 -3.88 27.41 8.18
N ILE A 5 -4.23 26.46 9.06
CA ILE A 5 -4.14 25.02 8.83
C ILE A 5 -5.53 24.40 8.82
N SER A 6 -5.79 23.52 7.86
CA SER A 6 -7.05 22.77 7.75
C SER A 6 -6.81 21.32 7.31
N SER A 7 -7.63 20.39 7.80
CA SER A 7 -7.53 18.95 7.51
C SER A 7 -8.90 18.28 7.26
N GLN A 8 -9.98 19.05 7.07
CA GLN A 8 -11.32 18.50 6.79
C GLN A 8 -11.46 18.15 5.29
N PHE A 9 -10.79 17.08 4.88
CA PHE A 9 -10.86 16.46 3.55
C PHE A 9 -10.38 15.01 3.64
N ASP A 10 -10.57 14.24 2.57
CA ASP A 10 -10.14 12.84 2.46
C ASP A 10 -8.68 12.63 2.90
N ALA A 11 -8.49 11.68 3.81
CA ALA A 11 -7.24 11.31 4.47
C ALA A 11 -6.61 12.41 5.34
N GLY A 12 -7.29 13.54 5.55
CA GLY A 12 -6.80 14.67 6.34
C GLY A 12 -6.69 14.34 7.83
N ALA A 13 -5.50 14.55 8.40
CA ALA A 13 -5.19 14.25 9.79
C ALA A 13 -4.10 15.19 10.32
N ILE A 14 -4.45 16.07 11.26
CA ILE A 14 -3.50 16.86 12.05
C ILE A 14 -4.21 17.44 13.28
N GLU A 15 -3.47 17.65 14.36
CA GLU A 15 -3.89 18.49 15.49
C GLU A 15 -3.04 19.77 15.52
N VAL A 16 -3.69 20.93 15.56
CA VAL A 16 -3.02 22.24 15.58
C VAL A 16 -2.97 22.77 17.02
N LEU A 17 -1.76 22.93 17.57
CA LEU A 17 -1.54 23.50 18.89
C LEU A 17 -1.34 25.02 18.83
N SER A 18 -0.57 25.48 17.83
CA SER A 18 -0.29 26.90 17.57
C SER A 18 -0.03 27.13 16.09
N CYS A 19 -0.55 28.22 15.53
CA CYS A 19 -0.36 28.61 14.12
C CYS A 19 -0.42 30.14 13.96
N GLU A 20 0.14 30.87 14.93
CA GLU A 20 0.13 32.35 14.92
C GLU A 20 1.30 32.95 14.12
N GLN A 21 2.44 32.25 14.09
CA GLN A 21 3.69 32.68 13.45
C GLN A 21 4.21 31.57 12.54
N ALA A 22 4.76 31.94 11.37
CA ALA A 22 5.24 30.97 10.37
C ALA A 22 6.38 30.11 10.93
N ASP A 23 7.28 30.72 11.67
CA ASP A 23 8.49 30.13 12.22
C ASP A 23 8.30 29.44 13.58
N ASP A 24 7.06 29.34 14.08
CA ASP A 24 6.69 28.62 15.32
C ASP A 24 5.30 27.96 15.18
N ILE A 25 5.11 27.15 14.14
CA ILE A 25 3.92 26.32 13.98
C ILE A 25 4.09 25.06 14.82
N ARG A 26 3.14 24.78 15.72
CA ARG A 26 3.19 23.64 16.65
C ARG A 26 2.02 22.71 16.40
N LEU A 27 2.33 21.45 16.14
CA LEU A 27 1.41 20.41 15.69
C LEU A 27 1.56 19.15 16.54
N ARG A 28 0.54 18.29 16.46
CA ARG A 28 0.66 16.87 16.83
C ARG A 28 0.12 16.01 15.70
N VAL A 29 0.74 14.85 15.51
CA VAL A 29 0.16 13.76 14.74
C VAL A 29 -1.10 13.30 15.47
N ARG A 30 -2.24 13.35 14.79
CA ARG A 30 -3.52 12.84 15.31
C ARG A 30 -3.46 11.32 15.36
N ALA A 31 -4.01 10.71 16.40
CA ALA A 31 -4.19 9.26 16.44
C ALA A 31 -5.20 8.77 15.38
N ASP A 32 -5.14 7.48 15.08
CA ASP A 32 -6.16 6.76 14.34
C ASP A 32 -7.52 6.95 15.02
N SER A 33 -8.58 7.07 14.22
CA SER A 33 -9.94 7.41 14.68
C SER A 33 -10.48 6.59 15.86
N GLN A 34 -10.08 5.32 15.98
CA GLN A 34 -10.50 4.39 17.05
C GLN A 34 -9.32 3.56 17.59
N SER A 35 -8.10 4.09 17.57
CA SER A 35 -6.91 3.41 18.08
C SER A 35 -5.82 4.38 18.52
N ASP A 36 -4.92 3.95 19.41
CA ASP A 36 -3.80 4.77 19.87
C ASP A 36 -2.64 4.85 18.85
N PHE A 37 -2.72 4.12 17.72
CA PHE A 37 -1.75 4.26 16.63
C PHE A 37 -1.73 5.69 16.10
N ALA A 38 -0.55 6.28 15.93
CA ALA A 38 -0.38 7.62 15.37
C ALA A 38 0.91 7.66 14.53
N GLN A 39 0.83 8.06 13.26
CA GLN A 39 1.99 8.32 12.39
C GLN A 39 1.58 9.15 11.17
N TRP A 40 0.47 8.76 10.52
CA TRP A 40 -0.05 9.44 9.34
C TRP A 40 -0.43 10.89 9.66
N PHE A 41 -0.03 11.80 8.79
CA PHE A 41 -0.50 13.18 8.80
C PHE A 41 -0.79 13.63 7.38
N TYR A 42 -1.78 14.51 7.24
CA TYR A 42 -2.09 15.19 5.99
C TYR A 42 -2.89 16.46 6.27
N PHE A 43 -2.35 17.61 5.92
CA PHE A 43 -2.99 18.90 6.14
C PHE A 43 -2.67 19.92 5.06
N ARG A 44 -3.49 20.96 4.98
CA ARG A 44 -3.28 22.14 4.13
C ARG A 44 -2.84 23.32 4.98
N LEU A 45 -1.81 24.02 4.54
CA LEU A 45 -1.35 25.31 5.04
C LEU A 45 -1.68 26.39 4.00
N THR A 46 -2.30 27.50 4.42
CA THR A 46 -2.53 28.67 3.55
C THR A 46 -1.98 29.94 4.18
N GLY A 47 -1.63 30.93 3.36
CA GLY A 47 -1.16 32.24 3.81
C GLY A 47 0.32 32.31 4.18
N GLY A 48 1.08 31.22 3.97
CA GLY A 48 2.53 31.11 4.21
C GLY A 48 3.41 31.35 2.99
N ARG A 49 2.89 31.96 1.92
CA ARG A 49 3.66 32.20 0.68
C ARG A 49 4.89 33.07 0.95
N GLY A 50 6.06 32.56 0.60
CA GLY A 50 7.35 33.25 0.77
C GLY A 50 7.81 33.36 2.23
N GLU A 51 7.06 32.80 3.18
CA GLU A 51 7.40 32.79 4.61
C GLU A 51 8.06 31.46 4.98
N ARG A 52 9.18 31.51 5.71
CA ARG A 52 9.82 30.31 6.22
C ARG A 52 8.94 29.68 7.29
N CYS A 53 8.33 28.55 6.96
CA CYS A 53 7.44 27.82 7.85
C CYS A 53 8.22 26.73 8.60
N VAL A 54 8.27 26.84 9.92
CA VAL A 54 8.87 25.83 10.82
C VAL A 54 7.73 25.15 11.56
N MET A 55 7.45 23.90 11.20
CA MET A 55 6.34 23.12 11.71
C MET A 55 6.86 21.98 12.58
N THR A 56 6.63 22.08 13.88
CA THR A 56 7.12 21.12 14.89
C THR A 56 6.00 20.18 15.32
N PHE A 57 6.23 18.88 15.15
CA PHE A 57 5.36 17.81 15.64
C PHE A 57 5.82 17.38 17.03
N GLU A 58 5.16 17.90 18.06
CA GLU A 58 5.59 17.76 19.46
C GLU A 58 5.56 16.30 19.96
N ASN A 59 4.74 15.44 19.34
CA ASN A 59 4.59 14.03 19.69
C ASN A 59 5.34 13.05 18.77
N GLY A 60 6.36 13.51 18.03
CA GLY A 60 7.11 12.67 17.09
C GLY A 60 7.61 11.35 17.71
N SER A 61 8.22 11.41 18.90
CA SER A 61 8.74 10.22 19.61
C SER A 61 7.68 9.32 20.22
N ALA A 62 6.44 9.79 20.33
CA ALA A 62 5.30 9.02 20.84
C ALA A 62 4.49 8.37 19.72
N CYS A 63 4.85 8.59 18.44
CA CYS A 63 4.23 7.94 17.31
C CYS A 63 4.53 6.43 17.28
N ALA A 64 3.75 5.68 16.51
CA ALA A 64 3.85 4.22 16.43
C ALA A 64 5.23 3.74 16.00
N PHE A 65 5.88 4.48 15.09
CA PHE A 65 7.20 4.17 14.54
C PHE A 65 8.13 5.39 14.63
N PRO A 66 8.71 5.69 15.81
CA PRO A 66 9.59 6.84 15.98
C PRO A 66 10.86 6.77 15.12
N GLU A 67 11.37 5.56 14.86
CA GLU A 67 12.50 5.31 13.98
C GLU A 67 12.16 5.57 12.49
N GLY A 68 10.86 5.63 12.16
CA GLY A 68 10.38 6.06 10.86
C GLY A 68 10.65 7.54 10.58
N TRP A 69 10.93 8.37 11.60
CA TRP A 69 11.31 9.78 11.41
C TRP A 69 12.80 9.99 11.10
N ARG A 70 13.66 8.99 11.36
CA ARG A 70 15.09 9.08 11.02
C ARG A 70 15.27 8.99 9.52
N ASP A 71 16.01 9.95 8.95
CA ASP A 71 16.28 10.04 7.52
C ASP A 71 15.00 10.09 6.65
N TYR A 72 13.89 10.54 7.24
CA TYR A 72 12.61 10.70 6.56
C TYR A 72 12.34 12.16 6.22
N GLN A 73 11.91 12.42 4.99
CA GLN A 73 11.47 13.73 4.51
C GLN A 73 9.96 13.74 4.26
N ALA A 74 9.25 14.76 4.74
CA ALA A 74 7.83 14.93 4.46
C ALA A 74 7.61 15.17 2.96
N VAL A 75 6.44 14.80 2.46
CA VAL A 75 6.02 15.19 1.11
C VAL A 75 5.13 16.44 1.18
N ALA A 76 5.24 17.28 0.17
CA ALA A 76 4.39 18.44 -0.03
C ALA A 76 3.86 18.51 -1.46
N SER A 77 2.74 19.21 -1.62
CA SER A 77 2.13 19.46 -2.93
C SER A 77 1.35 20.77 -2.92
N TYR A 78 1.36 21.50 -4.03
CA TYR A 78 0.55 22.72 -4.18
C TYR A 78 -0.87 22.42 -4.72
N ASP A 79 -1.05 21.28 -5.39
CA ASP A 79 -2.25 20.94 -6.18
C ASP A 79 -2.84 19.55 -5.87
N ARG A 80 -2.22 18.78 -4.96
CA ARG A 80 -2.50 17.37 -4.63
C ARG A 80 -2.22 16.37 -5.77
N VAL A 81 -1.63 16.83 -6.87
CA VAL A 81 -1.29 16.02 -8.04
C VAL A 81 0.20 15.79 -8.09
N ASN A 82 0.99 16.85 -7.95
CA ASN A 82 2.44 16.80 -8.02
C ASN A 82 3.03 16.88 -6.61
N TRP A 83 3.67 15.80 -6.17
CA TRP A 83 4.26 15.68 -4.83
C TRP A 83 5.78 15.70 -4.88
N PHE A 84 6.40 16.34 -3.89
CA PHE A 84 7.86 16.48 -3.75
C PHE A 84 8.27 16.42 -2.27
N ARG A 85 9.50 16.01 -1.98
CA ARG A 85 10.05 15.99 -0.62
C ARG A 85 10.44 17.40 -0.18
N VAL A 86 10.30 17.69 1.12
CA VAL A 86 10.70 18.96 1.74
C VAL A 86 11.68 18.73 2.88
N PRO A 87 12.51 19.73 3.25
CA PRO A 87 13.48 19.58 4.32
C PRO A 87 12.82 19.27 5.66
N THR A 88 13.37 18.28 6.36
CA THR A 88 12.89 17.83 7.66
C THR A 88 14.04 17.45 8.59
N SER A 89 13.75 17.36 9.88
CA SER A 89 14.67 16.81 10.85
C SER A 89 13.93 16.11 11.99
N TYR A 90 14.63 15.20 12.66
CA TYR A 90 14.15 14.52 13.86
C TYR A 90 15.29 14.42 14.87
N ASP A 91 15.10 14.95 16.07
CA ASP A 91 16.12 15.00 17.13
C ASP A 91 16.03 13.82 18.13
N GLY A 92 15.12 12.88 17.87
CA GLY A 92 14.77 11.80 18.80
C GLY A 92 13.58 12.11 19.72
N LYS A 93 13.03 13.32 19.66
CA LYS A 93 11.84 13.75 20.42
C LYS A 93 10.77 14.34 19.53
N VAL A 94 11.14 15.33 18.72
CA VAL A 94 10.21 16.07 17.86
C VAL A 94 10.64 15.94 16.40
N PHE A 95 9.64 15.86 15.52
CA PHE A 95 9.83 15.90 14.07
C PHE A 95 9.53 17.31 13.57
N VAL A 96 10.36 17.85 12.68
CA VAL A 96 10.24 19.23 12.21
C VAL A 96 10.26 19.26 10.68
N ILE A 97 9.34 20.01 10.08
CA ILE A 97 9.39 20.41 8.67
C ILE A 97 9.84 21.87 8.62
N ASP A 98 10.86 22.18 7.81
CA ASP A 98 11.37 23.54 7.58
C ASP A 98 11.29 23.86 6.08
N HIS A 99 10.24 24.55 5.67
CA HIS A 99 9.93 24.78 4.27
C HIS A 99 9.40 26.19 4.03
N THR A 100 9.78 26.81 2.92
CA THR A 100 9.23 28.11 2.48
C THR A 100 8.30 27.87 1.29
N PRO A 101 6.96 27.92 1.46
CA PRO A 101 6.02 27.71 0.37
C PRO A 101 6.13 28.76 -0.74
N ASP A 102 6.17 28.33 -2.00
CA ASP A 102 6.22 29.25 -3.15
C ASP A 102 4.85 29.91 -3.46
N PHE A 103 3.77 29.27 -3.03
CA PHE A 103 2.39 29.63 -3.33
C PHE A 103 1.53 29.77 -2.07
N ASP A 104 0.35 30.38 -2.24
CA ASP A 104 -0.55 30.76 -1.14
C ASP A 104 -1.22 29.57 -0.43
N SER A 105 -1.19 28.37 -1.04
CA SER A 105 -1.74 27.12 -0.50
C SER A 105 -0.79 25.97 -0.80
N VAL A 106 -0.43 25.21 0.23
CA VAL A 106 0.40 24.01 0.13
C VAL A 106 -0.16 22.93 1.05
N TYR A 107 0.01 21.69 0.66
CA TYR A 107 -0.33 20.51 1.44
C TYR A 107 0.94 19.82 1.91
N TYR A 108 0.91 19.24 3.10
CA TYR A 108 1.97 18.39 3.64
C TYR A 108 1.38 17.06 4.08
N ALA A 109 2.03 15.95 3.72
CA ALA A 109 1.57 14.61 4.07
C ALA A 109 2.72 13.67 4.44
N TYR A 110 2.38 12.53 5.05
CA TYR A 110 3.33 11.47 5.38
C TYR A 110 3.83 10.70 4.15
N PHE A 111 2.96 10.52 3.16
CA PHE A 111 3.27 9.98 1.84
C PHE A 111 2.32 10.59 0.81
N GLU A 112 2.58 10.40 -0.47
CA GLU A 112 1.67 10.78 -1.56
C GLU A 112 0.30 10.10 -1.37
N PRO A 113 -0.77 10.85 -1.06
CA PRO A 113 -2.09 10.27 -0.81
C PRO A 113 -2.70 9.62 -2.06
N TYR A 114 -3.59 8.65 -1.84
CA TYR A 114 -4.44 8.08 -2.87
C TYR A 114 -5.89 8.19 -2.38
N SER A 115 -6.70 9.03 -3.04
CA SER A 115 -8.05 9.40 -2.60
C SER A 115 -9.13 8.41 -3.00
N GLU A 116 -10.26 8.43 -2.30
CA GLU A 116 -11.48 7.69 -2.63
C GLU A 116 -12.02 8.07 -4.03
N GLU A 117 -11.93 9.35 -4.40
CA GLU A 117 -12.31 9.81 -5.75
C GLU A 117 -11.43 9.17 -6.83
N ARG A 118 -10.10 9.13 -6.61
CA ARG A 118 -9.16 8.50 -7.56
C ARG A 118 -9.46 7.00 -7.69
N HIS A 119 -9.72 6.33 -6.56
CA HIS A 119 -10.12 4.92 -6.52
C HIS A 119 -11.38 4.67 -7.36
N SER A 120 -12.40 5.50 -7.14
CA SER A 120 -13.70 5.38 -7.80
C SER A 120 -13.60 5.65 -9.30
N GLU A 121 -12.87 6.69 -9.71
CA GLU A 121 -12.60 6.98 -11.13
C GLU A 121 -11.83 5.85 -11.81
N PHE A 122 -10.80 5.32 -11.15
CA PHE A 122 -9.95 4.26 -11.71
C PHE A 122 -10.73 2.97 -11.94
N LEU A 123 -11.48 2.49 -10.94
CA LEU A 123 -12.32 1.30 -11.09
C LEU A 123 -13.50 1.52 -12.04
N GLY A 124 -14.06 2.73 -12.03
CA GLY A 124 -15.11 3.16 -12.95
C GLY A 124 -14.69 3.09 -14.42
N ALA A 125 -13.42 3.35 -14.72
CA ALA A 125 -12.85 3.17 -16.05
C ALA A 125 -12.55 1.68 -16.35
N LEU A 126 -12.00 0.94 -15.40
CA LEU A 126 -11.56 -0.45 -15.61
C LEU A 126 -12.70 -1.44 -15.89
N GLN A 127 -13.87 -1.25 -15.27
CA GLN A 127 -15.03 -2.12 -15.51
C GLN A 127 -15.50 -2.15 -16.98
N GLN A 128 -15.05 -1.18 -17.81
CA GLN A 128 -15.39 -1.10 -19.22
C GLN A 128 -14.52 -2.01 -20.11
N LEU A 129 -13.49 -2.63 -19.55
CA LEU A 129 -12.65 -3.59 -20.27
C LEU A 129 -13.40 -4.92 -20.47
N PRO A 130 -13.28 -5.56 -21.64
CA PRO A 130 -14.03 -6.79 -21.96
C PRO A 130 -13.63 -8.00 -21.11
N HIS A 131 -12.48 -7.93 -20.43
CA HIS A 131 -11.94 -8.98 -19.57
C HIS A 131 -11.92 -8.58 -18.09
N ALA A 132 -12.63 -7.50 -17.72
CA ALA A 132 -12.77 -7.04 -16.36
C ALA A 132 -14.17 -7.31 -15.81
N THR A 133 -14.25 -7.62 -14.53
CA THR A 133 -15.50 -7.67 -13.77
C THR A 133 -15.27 -7.00 -12.43
N LEU A 134 -16.18 -6.10 -12.07
CA LEU A 134 -16.17 -5.42 -10.78
C LEU A 134 -17.29 -6.00 -9.92
N SER A 135 -16.95 -6.45 -8.72
CA SER A 135 -17.88 -7.05 -7.77
C SER A 135 -17.77 -6.37 -6.42
N GLU A 136 -18.89 -6.02 -5.81
CA GLU A 136 -18.94 -5.63 -4.40
C GLU A 136 -19.06 -6.89 -3.55
N LEU A 137 -18.03 -7.21 -2.77
CA LEU A 137 -17.99 -8.38 -1.89
C LEU A 137 -18.83 -8.17 -0.62
N GLY A 138 -19.03 -6.91 -0.23
CA GLY A 138 -19.76 -6.49 0.93
C GLY A 138 -19.40 -5.05 1.27
N GLN A 139 -19.60 -4.67 2.53
CA GLN A 139 -19.42 -3.30 2.99
C GLN A 139 -18.43 -3.22 4.16
N THR A 140 -17.73 -2.09 4.25
CA THR A 140 -16.91 -1.72 5.40
C THR A 140 -17.78 -1.40 6.63
N VAL A 141 -17.13 -1.08 7.76
CA VAL A 141 -17.80 -0.68 9.01
C VAL A 141 -18.74 0.52 8.79
N GLU A 142 -18.34 1.48 7.94
CA GLU A 142 -19.11 2.70 7.65
C GLU A 142 -19.91 2.62 6.34
N GLY A 143 -20.01 1.45 5.72
CA GLY A 143 -20.87 1.23 4.56
C GLY A 143 -20.25 1.57 3.19
N ARG A 144 -18.93 1.72 3.10
CA ARG A 144 -18.21 1.82 1.82
C ARG A 144 -18.09 0.44 1.17
N PRO A 145 -18.05 0.34 -0.17
CA PRO A 145 -17.98 -0.95 -0.85
C PRO A 145 -16.61 -1.61 -0.73
N MET A 146 -16.59 -2.90 -0.38
CA MET A 146 -15.41 -3.75 -0.51
C MET A 146 -15.35 -4.30 -1.93
N THR A 147 -14.60 -3.61 -2.79
CA THR A 147 -14.62 -3.85 -4.23
C THR A 147 -13.53 -4.83 -4.68
N LEU A 148 -13.94 -5.89 -5.37
CA LEU A 148 -13.08 -6.86 -6.04
C LEU A 148 -13.07 -6.59 -7.55
N LEU A 149 -11.86 -6.37 -8.10
CA LEU A 149 -11.61 -6.36 -9.54
C LEU A 149 -11.11 -7.73 -9.98
N SER A 150 -11.84 -8.38 -10.88
CA SER A 150 -11.41 -9.62 -11.53
C SER A 150 -10.96 -9.36 -12.97
N LEU A 151 -9.76 -9.83 -13.35
CA LEU A 151 -9.20 -9.67 -14.69
C LEU A 151 -8.75 -11.03 -15.25
N GLY A 152 -9.29 -11.42 -16.40
CA GLY A 152 -8.93 -12.65 -17.08
C GLY A 152 -9.70 -12.84 -18.39
N MET A 153 -9.09 -13.51 -19.37
CA MET A 153 -9.82 -13.86 -20.59
C MET A 153 -10.96 -14.85 -20.27
N PRO A 154 -12.06 -14.86 -21.02
CA PRO A 154 -13.14 -15.83 -20.83
C PRO A 154 -12.65 -17.28 -20.84
N GLY A 155 -13.29 -18.12 -20.03
CA GLY A 155 -12.99 -19.54 -19.90
C GLY A 155 -11.93 -19.84 -18.83
N ASP A 156 -12.04 -21.04 -18.26
CA ASP A 156 -11.25 -21.47 -17.09
C ASP A 156 -10.00 -22.27 -17.47
N THR A 157 -9.70 -22.38 -18.76
CA THR A 157 -8.56 -23.15 -19.27
C THR A 157 -7.56 -22.28 -20.04
N THR A 158 -6.27 -22.60 -19.91
CA THR A 158 -5.19 -22.00 -20.68
C THR A 158 -5.20 -22.49 -22.14
N PRO A 159 -4.42 -21.85 -23.06
CA PRO A 159 -4.26 -22.35 -24.43
C PRO A 159 -3.74 -23.79 -24.51
N GLU A 160 -3.02 -24.27 -23.50
CA GLU A 160 -2.51 -25.63 -23.37
C GLU A 160 -3.52 -26.61 -22.75
N GLY A 161 -4.74 -26.18 -22.45
CA GLY A 161 -5.82 -27.01 -21.90
C GLY A 161 -5.70 -27.30 -20.39
N LYS A 162 -4.86 -26.55 -19.66
CA LYS A 162 -4.76 -26.65 -18.19
C LYS A 162 -5.75 -25.70 -17.52
N PRO A 163 -6.20 -25.94 -16.27
CA PRO A 163 -6.94 -24.93 -15.51
C PRO A 163 -6.11 -23.66 -15.34
N LYS A 164 -6.74 -22.48 -15.44
CA LYS A 164 -6.08 -21.21 -15.12
C LYS A 164 -5.72 -21.14 -13.65
N LYS A 165 -4.65 -20.40 -13.36
CA LYS A 165 -4.21 -20.11 -11.99
C LYS A 165 -4.99 -18.92 -11.42
N THR A 166 -5.31 -18.99 -10.14
CA THR A 166 -6.00 -17.91 -9.42
C THR A 166 -4.98 -17.08 -8.64
N VAL A 167 -4.78 -15.84 -9.06
CA VAL A 167 -3.81 -14.92 -8.42
C VAL A 167 -4.55 -13.85 -7.65
N TRP A 168 -4.35 -13.82 -6.33
CA TRP A 168 -4.90 -12.82 -5.44
C TRP A 168 -3.87 -11.74 -5.12
N ILE A 169 -4.28 -10.48 -5.27
CA ILE A 169 -3.49 -9.31 -4.89
C ILE A 169 -4.39 -8.39 -4.06
N ILE A 170 -4.04 -8.20 -2.79
CA ILE A 170 -4.73 -7.25 -1.92
C ILE A 170 -3.76 -6.15 -1.52
N ALA A 171 -4.27 -4.94 -1.36
CA ALA A 171 -3.45 -3.79 -1.01
C ALA A 171 -4.10 -2.97 0.10
N ARG A 172 -3.26 -2.26 0.86
CA ARG A 172 -3.68 -1.18 1.76
C ARG A 172 -4.57 -1.64 2.92
N GLN A 173 -4.26 -2.80 3.51
CA GLN A 173 -4.91 -3.23 4.75
C GLN A 173 -4.66 -2.23 5.89
N HIS A 174 -3.46 -1.65 5.93
CA HIS A 174 -3.17 -0.46 6.70
C HIS A 174 -3.43 0.78 5.82
N PRO A 175 -4.34 1.66 6.22
CA PRO A 175 -4.87 2.71 5.34
C PRO A 175 -3.87 3.81 4.97
N GLY A 176 -2.88 4.08 5.83
CA GLY A 176 -1.84 5.08 5.61
C GLY A 176 -0.77 4.64 4.61
N GLU A 177 -0.73 3.36 4.24
CA GLU A 177 0.23 2.79 3.29
C GLU A 177 -0.26 3.00 1.84
N SER A 178 -0.48 4.26 1.44
CA SER A 178 -1.07 4.61 0.14
C SER A 178 -0.23 4.15 -1.06
N MET A 179 1.08 3.91 -0.89
CA MET A 179 1.93 3.29 -1.91
C MET A 179 1.37 1.96 -2.41
N ALA A 180 0.65 1.22 -1.57
CA ALA A 180 0.10 -0.08 -1.94
C ALA A 180 -0.98 0.04 -3.02
N GLU A 181 -1.82 1.07 -2.96
CA GLU A 181 -2.84 1.29 -3.98
C GLU A 181 -2.26 1.93 -5.26
N TRP A 182 -1.24 2.78 -5.12
CA TRP A 182 -0.44 3.23 -6.27
C TRP A 182 0.23 2.08 -7.01
N PHE A 183 0.77 1.10 -6.27
CA PHE A 183 1.32 -0.13 -6.83
C PHE A 183 0.26 -0.90 -7.62
N VAL A 184 -0.93 -1.09 -7.05
CA VAL A 184 -2.04 -1.76 -7.74
C VAL A 184 -2.45 -0.99 -9.00
N GLU A 185 -2.50 0.34 -8.95
CA GLU A 185 -2.84 1.14 -10.12
C GLU A 185 -1.87 0.89 -11.29
N GLY A 186 -0.56 0.89 -11.04
CA GLY A 186 0.43 0.61 -12.08
C GLY A 186 0.38 -0.83 -12.62
N LEU A 187 0.19 -1.80 -11.73
CA LEU A 187 -0.02 -3.20 -12.10
C LEU A 187 -1.24 -3.35 -13.03
N VAL A 188 -2.37 -2.77 -12.64
CA VAL A 188 -3.63 -2.91 -13.36
C VAL A 188 -3.61 -2.10 -14.67
N LYS A 189 -2.97 -0.93 -14.72
CA LYS A 189 -2.75 -0.17 -15.97
C LYS A 189 -2.01 -1.02 -17.01
N ARG A 190 -1.02 -1.80 -16.58
CA ARG A 190 -0.29 -2.71 -17.47
C ARG A 190 -1.15 -3.87 -17.92
N LEU A 191 -1.91 -4.51 -17.03
CA LEU A 191 -2.87 -5.57 -17.40
C LEU A 191 -3.93 -5.07 -18.40
N ALA A 192 -4.40 -3.83 -18.23
CA ALA A 192 -5.37 -3.18 -19.11
C ALA A 192 -4.78 -2.77 -20.47
N GLY A 193 -3.46 -2.78 -20.64
CA GLY A 193 -2.78 -2.29 -21.85
C GLY A 193 -2.95 -0.79 -22.06
N TRP A 194 -3.07 0.00 -20.99
CA TRP A 194 -3.24 1.45 -21.06
C TRP A 194 -1.91 2.19 -21.18
N GLY A 195 -1.93 3.31 -21.89
CA GLY A 195 -0.74 4.16 -22.10
C GLY A 195 0.39 3.39 -22.79
N ASP A 196 1.60 3.50 -22.23
CA ASP A 196 2.80 2.86 -22.78
C ASP A 196 2.76 1.32 -22.75
N TRP A 197 1.80 0.73 -22.03
CA TRP A 197 1.60 -0.72 -21.99
C TRP A 197 0.77 -1.25 -23.17
N SER A 198 0.26 -0.37 -24.03
CA SER A 198 -0.44 -0.78 -25.25
C SER A 198 0.51 -1.58 -26.17
N GLY A 199 0.19 -2.86 -26.38
CA GLY A 199 0.98 -3.78 -27.20
C GLY A 199 2.02 -4.59 -26.43
N ASP A 200 2.15 -4.39 -25.11
CA ASP A 200 2.98 -5.25 -24.26
C ASP A 200 2.41 -6.68 -24.19
N PRO A 201 3.16 -7.73 -24.58
CA PRO A 201 2.63 -9.09 -24.62
C PRO A 201 2.47 -9.74 -23.24
N VAL A 202 3.08 -9.19 -22.19
CA VAL A 202 3.06 -9.80 -20.85
C VAL A 202 1.64 -9.91 -20.30
N ALA A 203 0.86 -8.82 -20.39
CA ALA A 203 -0.53 -8.81 -19.94
C ALA A 203 -1.37 -9.87 -20.67
N ARG A 204 -1.25 -9.97 -22.00
CA ARG A 204 -1.96 -10.97 -22.79
C ARG A 204 -1.61 -12.39 -22.35
N MET A 205 -0.32 -12.71 -22.22
CA MET A 205 0.12 -14.05 -21.83
C MET A 205 -0.39 -14.45 -20.44
N LEU A 206 -0.46 -13.49 -19.52
CA LEU A 206 -1.00 -13.68 -18.18
C LEU A 206 -2.52 -13.88 -18.21
N LEU A 207 -3.30 -13.00 -18.85
CA LEU A 207 -4.77 -13.10 -18.88
C LEU A 207 -5.28 -14.38 -19.57
N GLU A 208 -4.47 -15.00 -20.43
CA GLU A 208 -4.73 -16.32 -21.02
C GLU A 208 -4.47 -17.49 -20.04
N ARG A 209 -3.67 -17.29 -18.98
CA ARG A 209 -3.22 -18.35 -18.04
C ARG A 209 -3.69 -18.15 -16.60
N VAL A 210 -4.10 -16.94 -16.27
CA VAL A 210 -4.37 -16.46 -14.92
C VAL A 210 -5.71 -15.74 -14.88
N ILE A 211 -6.43 -15.93 -13.79
CA ILE A 211 -7.50 -15.04 -13.35
C ILE A 211 -6.95 -14.25 -12.15
N PHE A 212 -6.85 -12.94 -12.30
CA PHE A 212 -6.46 -12.05 -11.22
C PHE A 212 -7.70 -11.64 -10.42
N HIS A 213 -7.61 -11.73 -9.10
CA HIS A 213 -8.56 -11.17 -8.15
C HIS A 213 -7.83 -10.11 -7.33
N ILE A 214 -8.22 -8.85 -7.52
CA ILE A 214 -7.49 -7.70 -7.00
C ILE A 214 -8.41 -6.86 -6.12
N VAL A 215 -8.00 -6.59 -4.89
CA VAL A 215 -8.65 -5.63 -3.99
C VAL A 215 -7.70 -4.44 -3.83
N PRO A 216 -7.91 -3.32 -4.57
CA PRO A 216 -6.98 -2.18 -4.56
C PRO A 216 -6.88 -1.47 -3.22
N ASN A 217 -7.99 -1.45 -2.46
CA ASN A 217 -8.05 -0.84 -1.14
C ASN A 217 -8.82 -1.74 -0.18
N MET A 218 -8.08 -2.37 0.73
CA MET A 218 -8.64 -3.23 1.78
C MET A 218 -9.23 -2.43 2.95
N ASN A 219 -8.96 -1.13 3.07
CA ASN A 219 -9.41 -0.31 4.18
C ASN A 219 -9.91 1.08 3.73
N PRO A 220 -11.04 1.14 2.99
CA PRO A 220 -11.61 2.40 2.52
C PRO A 220 -11.91 3.38 3.66
N ASP A 221 -12.49 2.91 4.77
CA ASP A 221 -12.85 3.78 5.89
C ASP A 221 -11.62 4.41 6.55
N GLY A 222 -10.64 3.59 6.92
CA GLY A 222 -9.40 4.08 7.53
C GLY A 222 -8.65 5.04 6.60
N SER A 223 -8.73 4.83 5.28
CA SER A 223 -8.10 5.70 4.27
C SER A 223 -8.69 7.10 4.33
N VAL A 224 -10.02 7.22 4.26
CA VAL A 224 -10.72 8.52 4.30
C VAL A 224 -10.56 9.20 5.66
N HIS A 225 -10.55 8.45 6.75
CA HIS A 225 -10.30 9.00 8.09
C HIS A 225 -8.90 9.58 8.26
N GLY A 226 -7.92 9.20 7.43
CA GLY A 226 -6.52 9.56 7.64
C GLY A 226 -5.89 8.76 8.79
N ASN A 227 -6.25 7.49 8.91
CA ASN A 227 -5.60 6.56 9.83
C ASN A 227 -4.29 6.05 9.20
N LEU A 228 -3.36 5.60 10.02
CA LEU A 228 -2.19 4.83 9.58
C LEU A 228 -2.54 3.35 9.42
N ARG A 229 -3.11 2.73 10.48
CA ARG A 229 -2.98 1.29 10.69
C ARG A 229 -4.30 0.54 10.92
N THR A 230 -5.38 1.25 11.25
CA THR A 230 -6.65 0.63 11.66
C THR A 230 -7.84 1.09 10.83
N ASN A 231 -8.84 0.21 10.69
CA ASN A 231 -10.15 0.56 10.11
C ASN A 231 -10.97 1.46 11.07
N ALA A 232 -12.20 1.81 10.68
CA ALA A 232 -13.09 2.65 11.49
C ALA A 232 -13.58 2.00 12.80
N ALA A 233 -13.32 0.71 13.02
CA ALA A 233 -13.58 0.03 14.30
C ALA A 233 -12.31 -0.16 15.15
N GLY A 234 -11.17 0.40 14.73
CA GLY A 234 -9.88 0.27 15.43
C GLY A 234 -9.20 -1.09 15.23
N ALA A 235 -9.67 -1.90 14.28
CA ALA A 235 -9.05 -3.19 13.96
C ALA A 235 -7.83 -3.00 13.05
N ASN A 236 -6.71 -3.63 13.43
CA ASN A 236 -5.61 -3.86 12.49
C ASN A 236 -6.00 -5.04 11.60
N LEU A 237 -6.42 -4.77 10.36
CA LEU A 237 -6.94 -5.79 9.44
C LEU A 237 -5.94 -6.95 9.21
N ASN A 238 -4.64 -6.67 9.18
CA ASN A 238 -3.60 -7.69 9.01
C ASN A 238 -3.31 -8.48 10.31
N ARG A 239 -4.23 -8.46 11.28
CA ARG A 239 -4.28 -9.34 12.46
C ARG A 239 -5.62 -10.07 12.59
N GLU A 240 -6.50 -9.97 11.59
CA GLU A 240 -7.87 -10.47 11.64
C GLU A 240 -8.08 -11.77 10.85
N TRP A 241 -7.06 -12.28 10.15
CA TRP A 241 -7.26 -13.34 9.14
C TRP A 241 -7.69 -14.70 9.71
N MET A 242 -7.37 -14.99 10.98
CA MET A 242 -7.84 -16.21 11.65
C MET A 242 -9.32 -16.11 12.04
N GLU A 243 -9.72 -14.99 12.64
CA GLU A 243 -11.03 -14.80 13.28
C GLU A 243 -11.63 -13.43 12.89
N PRO A 244 -11.93 -13.19 11.60
CA PRO A 244 -12.54 -11.93 11.18
C PRO A 244 -13.97 -11.86 11.69
N ASP A 245 -14.43 -10.65 12.01
CA ASP A 245 -15.73 -10.40 12.63
C ASP A 245 -16.55 -9.40 11.80
N ALA A 246 -17.83 -9.68 11.61
CA ALA A 246 -18.72 -8.89 10.74
C ALA A 246 -18.95 -7.45 11.22
N LYS A 247 -18.60 -7.10 12.46
CA LYS A 247 -18.73 -5.73 13.01
C LYS A 247 -17.38 -5.05 13.17
N ARG A 248 -16.33 -5.81 13.49
CA ARG A 248 -14.99 -5.27 13.80
C ARG A 248 -14.06 -5.29 12.59
N SER A 249 -14.16 -6.30 11.73
CA SER A 249 -13.29 -6.50 10.56
C SER A 249 -14.05 -7.09 9.36
N PRO A 250 -15.21 -6.50 8.98
CA PRO A 250 -16.00 -6.99 7.84
C PRO A 250 -15.21 -7.00 6.53
N GLU A 251 -14.21 -6.13 6.38
CA GLU A 251 -13.35 -6.03 5.21
C GLU A 251 -12.56 -7.33 4.98
N VAL A 252 -11.99 -7.88 6.04
CA VAL A 252 -11.23 -9.15 5.97
C VAL A 252 -12.19 -10.33 5.83
N LEU A 253 -13.36 -10.27 6.49
CA LEU A 253 -14.36 -11.33 6.43
C LEU A 253 -14.78 -11.61 4.97
N VAL A 254 -15.27 -10.59 4.27
CA VAL A 254 -15.82 -10.76 2.91
C VAL A 254 -14.74 -11.12 1.88
N VAL A 255 -13.52 -10.61 2.04
CA VAL A 255 -12.39 -10.95 1.17
C VAL A 255 -11.93 -12.39 1.41
N ARG A 256 -11.88 -12.85 2.66
CA ARG A 256 -11.52 -14.24 2.98
C ARG A 256 -12.55 -15.22 2.44
N GLU A 257 -13.85 -14.93 2.58
CA GLU A 257 -14.93 -15.73 1.99
C GLU A 257 -14.86 -15.80 0.46
N ALA A 258 -14.49 -14.69 -0.20
CA ALA A 258 -14.26 -14.68 -1.64
C ALA A 258 -13.06 -15.56 -2.04
N ILE A 259 -11.95 -15.50 -1.31
CA ILE A 259 -10.78 -16.38 -1.52
C ILE A 259 -11.13 -17.85 -1.30
N GLU A 260 -11.96 -18.16 -0.29
CA GLU A 260 -12.48 -19.52 -0.06
C GLU A 260 -13.32 -20.03 -1.24
N THR A 261 -14.09 -19.14 -1.87
CA THR A 261 -14.95 -19.47 -3.01
C THR A 261 -14.16 -19.71 -4.29
N THR A 262 -13.17 -18.87 -4.59
CA THR A 262 -12.40 -18.94 -5.84
C THR A 262 -11.21 -19.89 -5.77
N GLY A 263 -10.71 -20.17 -4.57
CA GLY A 263 -9.38 -20.73 -4.38
C GLY A 263 -8.26 -19.70 -4.56
N CYS A 264 -7.02 -20.12 -4.36
CA CYS A 264 -5.84 -19.26 -4.46
C CYS A 264 -4.60 -20.09 -4.82
N ASP A 265 -3.94 -19.75 -5.94
CA ASP A 265 -2.68 -20.37 -6.39
C ASP A 265 -1.45 -19.47 -6.15
N LEU A 266 -1.63 -18.15 -6.11
CA LEU A 266 -0.60 -17.19 -5.70
C LEU A 266 -1.27 -16.04 -4.93
N PHE A 267 -0.62 -15.56 -3.88
CA PHE A 267 -1.13 -14.49 -3.03
C PHE A 267 -0.09 -13.41 -2.75
N PHE A 268 -0.49 -12.17 -2.92
CA PHE A 268 0.33 -10.99 -2.64
C PHE A 268 -0.44 -9.99 -1.79
N ASP A 269 0.15 -9.62 -0.66
CA ASP A 269 -0.35 -8.62 0.28
C ASP A 269 0.58 -7.41 0.24
N ILE A 270 0.11 -6.28 -0.30
CA ILE A 270 0.93 -5.11 -0.61
C ILE A 270 0.85 -4.08 0.53
N HIS A 271 2.01 -3.74 1.09
CA HIS A 271 2.19 -2.88 2.27
C HIS A 271 3.29 -1.83 2.04
N GLY A 272 3.41 -0.93 3.03
CA GLY A 272 4.54 -0.04 3.20
C GLY A 272 5.18 -0.15 4.58
N ASP A 273 6.51 -0.01 4.65
CA ASP A 273 7.27 -0.02 5.91
C ASP A 273 7.78 1.38 6.25
N GLU A 274 7.50 1.82 7.48
CA GLU A 274 7.82 3.16 7.97
C GLU A 274 9.32 3.36 8.21
N THR A 275 10.08 2.28 8.45
CA THR A 275 11.42 2.33 9.03
C THR A 275 12.52 2.00 8.02
N LEU A 276 12.36 0.91 7.27
CA LEU A 276 13.34 0.38 6.33
C LEU A 276 13.27 1.14 5.01
N PRO A 277 14.38 1.71 4.52
CA PRO A 277 14.44 2.40 3.25
C PRO A 277 14.69 1.43 2.09
N TYR A 278 13.90 0.34 1.98
CA TYR A 278 14.09 -0.69 0.96
C TYR A 278 12.75 -1.29 0.51
N VAL A 279 12.71 -1.79 -0.72
CA VAL A 279 11.64 -2.67 -1.19
C VAL A 279 12.03 -4.13 -0.92
N PHE A 280 11.16 -4.89 -0.26
CA PHE A 280 11.45 -6.29 0.11
C PHE A 280 10.17 -7.12 0.23
N VAL A 281 10.31 -8.44 0.31
CA VAL A 281 9.19 -9.35 0.60
C VAL A 281 9.44 -10.13 1.88
N ALA A 282 8.37 -10.46 2.59
CA ALA A 282 8.36 -11.40 3.70
C ALA A 282 7.54 -12.64 3.35
N GLY A 283 8.20 -13.79 3.28
CA GLY A 283 7.59 -15.05 2.87
C GLY A 283 6.92 -15.83 4.00
N SER A 284 6.77 -17.13 3.79
CA SER A 284 6.09 -18.06 4.71
C SER A 284 7.04 -19.11 5.30
N GLU A 285 8.35 -18.95 5.14
CA GLU A 285 9.39 -19.92 5.50
C GLU A 285 9.46 -20.27 6.99
N MET A 286 8.88 -19.42 7.84
CA MET A 286 8.79 -19.66 9.28
C MET A 286 7.62 -20.57 9.68
N LEU A 287 6.65 -20.83 8.80
CA LEU A 287 5.43 -21.57 9.16
C LEU A 287 5.69 -23.07 9.33
N PRO A 288 5.05 -23.72 10.32
CA PRO A 288 4.99 -25.17 10.39
C PRO A 288 4.39 -25.72 9.11
N GLY A 289 5.02 -26.77 8.56
CA GLY A 289 4.56 -27.40 7.32
C GLY A 289 4.99 -26.68 6.03
N PHE A 290 5.80 -25.62 6.10
CA PHE A 290 6.41 -25.03 4.91
C PHE A 290 7.29 -26.05 4.19
N THR A 291 6.87 -26.42 2.98
CA THR A 291 7.47 -27.53 2.23
C THR A 291 8.70 -27.09 1.45
N GLU A 292 9.53 -28.07 1.07
CA GLU A 292 10.66 -27.84 0.18
C GLU A 292 10.23 -27.28 -1.18
N GLN A 293 9.07 -27.70 -1.69
CA GLN A 293 8.52 -27.17 -2.93
C GLN A 293 8.15 -25.69 -2.81
N GLN A 294 7.51 -25.28 -1.71
CA GLN A 294 7.22 -23.87 -1.44
C GLN A 294 8.51 -23.03 -1.32
N ARG A 295 9.57 -23.60 -0.72
CA ARG A 295 10.90 -22.96 -0.66
C ARG A 295 11.47 -22.71 -2.05
N ILE A 296 11.36 -23.69 -2.95
CA ILE A 296 11.83 -23.59 -4.34
C ILE A 296 11.02 -22.55 -5.13
N GLU A 297 9.69 -22.56 -4.98
CA GLU A 297 8.78 -21.62 -5.64
C GLU A 297 9.02 -20.18 -5.18
N GLN A 298 9.13 -19.96 -3.86
CA GLN A 298 9.41 -18.65 -3.28
C GLN A 298 10.77 -18.11 -3.74
N ALA A 299 11.83 -18.93 -3.67
CA ALA A 299 13.15 -18.52 -4.15
C ALA A 299 13.15 -18.19 -5.65
N ALA A 300 12.45 -18.99 -6.46
CA ALA A 300 12.33 -18.71 -7.89
C ALA A 300 11.57 -17.41 -8.19
N PHE A 301 10.52 -17.09 -7.43
CA PHE A 301 9.81 -15.82 -7.58
C PHE A 301 10.67 -14.62 -7.19
N ILE A 302 11.38 -14.70 -6.06
CA ILE A 302 12.28 -13.63 -5.58
C ILE A 302 13.35 -13.32 -6.63
N GLU A 303 13.99 -14.35 -7.20
CA GLU A 303 15.00 -14.15 -8.24
C GLU A 303 14.40 -13.55 -9.53
N ALA A 304 13.20 -13.99 -9.92
CA ALA A 304 12.50 -13.40 -11.06
C ALA A 304 12.14 -11.92 -10.81
N PHE A 305 11.78 -11.56 -9.57
CA PHE A 305 11.43 -10.19 -9.21
C PHE A 305 12.66 -9.27 -9.17
N LYS A 306 13.82 -9.77 -8.71
CA LYS A 306 15.10 -9.03 -8.77
C LYS A 306 15.51 -8.70 -10.21
N VAL A 307 15.21 -9.60 -11.15
CA VAL A 307 15.43 -9.33 -12.58
C VAL A 307 14.42 -8.32 -13.13
N ALA A 308 13.16 -8.41 -12.70
CA ALA A 308 12.09 -7.55 -13.19
C ALA A 308 12.17 -6.10 -12.70
N SER A 309 12.71 -5.87 -11.49
CA SER A 309 12.82 -4.53 -10.90
C SER A 309 14.13 -4.33 -10.15
N PRO A 310 14.96 -3.33 -10.54
CA PRO A 310 16.15 -2.92 -9.77
C PRO A 310 15.83 -2.35 -8.39
N ASP A 311 14.60 -1.90 -8.14
CA ASP A 311 14.20 -1.40 -6.82
C ASP A 311 14.07 -2.54 -5.79
N PHE A 312 13.70 -3.74 -6.25
CA PHE A 312 13.48 -4.88 -5.38
C PHE A 312 14.79 -5.58 -4.98
N GLN A 313 14.88 -5.99 -3.72
CA GLN A 313 16.05 -6.68 -3.16
C GLN A 313 15.67 -7.68 -2.06
N ASP A 314 16.62 -8.52 -1.65
CA ASP A 314 16.45 -9.61 -0.67
C ASP A 314 17.51 -9.61 0.44
N LYS A 315 18.30 -8.54 0.57
CA LYS A 315 19.36 -8.39 1.58
C LYS A 315 18.83 -7.78 2.89
N HIS A 316 17.91 -6.83 2.77
CA HIS A 316 17.29 -6.08 3.85
C HIS A 316 15.81 -6.43 3.90
N GLY A 317 15.26 -6.58 5.10
CA GLY A 317 13.86 -6.94 5.33
C GLY A 317 13.67 -7.38 6.78
N TYR A 318 12.50 -7.91 7.10
CA TYR A 318 12.28 -8.47 8.43
C TYR A 318 13.15 -9.70 8.65
N GLU A 319 13.73 -9.82 9.86
CA GLU A 319 14.39 -11.04 10.26
C GLU A 319 13.40 -12.21 10.24
N ALA A 320 13.86 -13.38 9.79
CA ALA A 320 13.11 -14.62 9.91
C ALA A 320 12.97 -14.97 11.40
N SER A 321 11.95 -14.42 12.06
CA SER A 321 11.66 -14.73 13.46
C SER A 321 11.16 -16.17 13.58
N ARG A 322 11.42 -16.81 14.73
CA ARG A 322 10.84 -18.12 15.03
C ARG A 322 9.32 -18.01 14.97
N TYR A 323 8.67 -19.04 14.41
CA TYR A 323 7.21 -19.15 14.39
C TYR A 323 6.61 -18.78 15.74
N ARG A 324 5.58 -17.93 15.70
CA ARG A 324 4.68 -17.66 16.81
C ARG A 324 3.27 -17.94 16.32
N GLU A 325 2.42 -18.43 17.20
CA GLU A 325 1.04 -18.82 16.86
C GLU A 325 0.21 -17.64 16.32
N ASP A 326 0.58 -16.40 16.71
CA ASP A 326 0.00 -15.16 16.18
C ASP A 326 0.38 -14.86 14.72
N ALA A 327 1.38 -15.55 14.15
CA ALA A 327 1.81 -15.35 12.76
C ALA A 327 0.69 -15.68 11.76
N LEU A 328 -0.17 -16.65 12.08
CA LEU A 328 -1.31 -17.00 11.22
C LEU A 328 -2.40 -15.93 11.19
N LYS A 329 -2.34 -14.90 12.04
CA LYS A 329 -3.24 -13.75 11.96
C LYS A 329 -2.91 -12.79 10.81
N LEU A 330 -1.71 -12.91 10.22
CA LEU A 330 -1.28 -12.13 9.06
C LEU A 330 -1.76 -12.79 7.76
N ALA A 331 -2.19 -11.98 6.80
CA ALA A 331 -2.79 -12.43 5.53
C ALA A 331 -1.93 -13.44 4.78
N SER A 332 -0.69 -13.07 4.46
CA SER A 332 0.20 -13.94 3.68
C SER A 332 0.50 -15.25 4.40
N LYS A 333 0.55 -15.24 5.73
CA LYS A 333 0.85 -16.44 6.54
C LYS A 333 -0.37 -17.33 6.64
N TYR A 334 -1.56 -16.75 6.85
CA TYR A 334 -2.83 -17.46 6.80
C TYR A 334 -3.01 -18.17 5.46
N ILE A 335 -2.87 -17.44 4.35
CA ILE A 335 -3.06 -17.98 3.00
C ILE A 335 -2.00 -19.02 2.65
N GLY A 336 -0.73 -18.74 2.96
CA GLY A 336 0.36 -19.68 2.74
C GLY A 336 0.17 -21.00 3.49
N HIS A 337 -0.33 -20.96 4.73
CA HIS A 337 -0.68 -22.14 5.50
C HIS A 337 -1.93 -22.86 4.98
N ARG A 338 -2.99 -22.12 4.64
CA ARG A 338 -4.30 -22.67 4.26
C ARG A 338 -4.32 -23.30 2.86
N TYR A 339 -3.59 -22.73 1.91
CA TYR A 339 -3.59 -23.13 0.51
C TYR A 339 -2.27 -23.77 0.05
N GLY A 340 -1.20 -23.64 0.84
CA GLY A 340 0.11 -24.18 0.46
C GLY A 340 0.74 -23.50 -0.76
N CYS A 341 0.21 -22.34 -1.17
CA CYS A 341 0.64 -21.62 -2.36
C CYS A 341 1.80 -20.66 -2.09
N LEU A 342 2.39 -20.09 -3.15
CA LEU A 342 3.27 -18.92 -3.02
C LEU A 342 2.47 -17.77 -2.41
N SER A 343 2.91 -17.28 -1.25
CA SER A 343 2.20 -16.25 -0.49
C SER A 343 3.17 -15.29 0.17
N LEU A 344 3.16 -14.04 -0.26
CA LEU A 344 4.14 -13.02 0.11
C LEU A 344 3.47 -11.75 0.60
N THR A 345 4.07 -11.12 1.61
CA THR A 345 3.86 -9.69 1.88
C THR A 345 4.95 -8.91 1.16
N LEU A 346 4.58 -7.91 0.34
CA LEU A 346 5.50 -6.96 -0.29
C LEU A 346 5.50 -5.66 0.52
N GLU A 347 6.68 -5.13 0.81
CA GLU A 347 6.88 -3.92 1.60
C GLU A 347 7.62 -2.88 0.76
N MET A 348 7.10 -1.66 0.73
CA MET A 348 7.69 -0.50 0.06
C MET A 348 8.02 0.61 1.08
N PRO A 349 9.08 1.40 0.89
CA PRO A 349 9.51 2.36 1.91
C PRO A 349 8.64 3.64 1.91
N PHE A 350 8.27 4.15 3.10
CA PHE A 350 7.77 5.53 3.23
C PHE A 350 8.87 6.58 2.96
N LYS A 351 10.12 6.20 3.21
CA LYS A 351 11.31 7.03 3.03
C LYS A 351 11.71 7.07 1.56
N ASP A 352 12.66 6.22 1.19
CA ASP A 352 13.20 6.07 -0.15
C ASP A 352 13.75 4.65 -0.29
N ASN A 353 14.09 4.21 -1.50
CA ASN A 353 14.96 3.06 -1.68
C ASN A 353 16.42 3.52 -1.53
N ALA A 354 17.07 3.20 -0.42
CA ALA A 354 18.44 3.60 -0.16
C ALA A 354 19.47 3.03 -1.16
N ASN A 355 19.11 1.99 -1.93
CA ASN A 355 19.96 1.51 -3.03
C ASN A 355 19.90 2.44 -4.26
N LEU A 356 18.78 3.12 -4.48
CA LEU A 356 18.48 3.96 -5.64
C LEU A 356 17.69 5.21 -5.18
N PRO A 357 18.34 6.13 -4.46
CA PRO A 357 17.65 7.27 -3.89
C PRO A 357 17.28 8.32 -4.94
N ASP A 358 16.19 9.04 -4.69
CA ASP A 358 15.77 10.24 -5.44
C ASP A 358 15.49 11.36 -4.44
N GLU A 359 16.37 12.35 -4.35
CA GLU A 359 16.22 13.45 -3.38
C GLU A 359 14.96 14.30 -3.59
N ARG A 360 14.41 14.34 -4.81
CA ARG A 360 13.25 15.16 -5.15
C ARG A 360 11.95 14.56 -4.65
N VAL A 361 11.80 13.24 -4.77
CA VAL A 361 10.51 12.56 -4.48
C VAL A 361 10.62 11.44 -3.46
N GLY A 362 11.83 10.93 -3.19
CA GLY A 362 12.05 9.71 -2.42
C GLY A 362 11.36 8.53 -3.09
N TRP A 363 10.74 7.67 -2.30
CA TRP A 363 9.70 6.77 -2.81
C TRP A 363 8.39 7.53 -3.00
N ASN A 364 7.67 7.28 -4.10
CA ASN A 364 6.42 7.97 -4.45
C ASN A 364 5.43 7.04 -5.17
N GLY A 365 4.29 7.59 -5.60
CA GLY A 365 3.25 6.87 -6.34
C GLY A 365 3.72 6.34 -7.68
N GLU A 366 4.51 7.12 -8.44
CA GLU A 366 5.05 6.69 -9.74
C GLU A 366 5.98 5.48 -9.62
N ARG A 367 6.89 5.48 -8.63
CA ARG A 367 7.80 4.34 -8.37
C ARG A 367 7.04 3.11 -7.87
N SER A 368 6.03 3.31 -7.02
CA SER A 368 5.13 2.24 -6.59
C SER A 368 4.40 1.61 -7.78
N ALA A 369 3.82 2.43 -8.65
CA ALA A 369 3.13 1.99 -9.86
C ALA A 369 4.08 1.25 -10.83
N ALA A 370 5.30 1.75 -11.01
CA ALA A 370 6.31 1.10 -11.84
C ALA A 370 6.70 -0.28 -11.28
N LEU A 371 6.85 -0.40 -9.96
CA LEU A 371 7.11 -1.68 -9.29
C LEU A 371 5.95 -2.67 -9.49
N GLY A 372 4.70 -2.20 -9.38
CA GLY A 372 3.50 -3.02 -9.64
C GLY A 372 3.45 -3.54 -11.07
N ALA A 373 3.73 -2.67 -12.04
CA ALA A 373 3.84 -3.08 -13.44
C ALA A 373 4.99 -4.08 -13.65
N ALA A 374 6.15 -3.88 -13.01
CA ALA A 374 7.30 -4.77 -13.11
C ALA A 374 7.01 -6.18 -12.55
N MET A 375 6.28 -6.28 -11.43
CA MET A 375 5.96 -7.56 -10.78
C MET A 375 5.22 -8.53 -11.71
N LEU A 376 4.44 -8.04 -12.68
CA LEU A 376 3.78 -8.89 -13.67
C LEU A 376 4.76 -9.74 -14.49
N GLN A 377 5.99 -9.27 -14.74
CA GLN A 377 7.00 -10.09 -15.40
C GLN A 377 7.44 -11.27 -14.52
N ALA A 378 7.62 -11.02 -13.22
CA ALA A 378 7.96 -12.07 -12.25
C ALA A 378 6.82 -13.09 -12.12
N ILE A 379 5.56 -12.64 -12.07
CA ILE A 379 4.38 -13.51 -12.06
C ILE A 379 4.35 -14.36 -13.34
N LEU A 380 4.57 -13.78 -14.52
CA LEU A 380 4.56 -14.53 -15.78
C LEU A 380 5.64 -15.60 -15.80
N GLN A 381 6.88 -15.26 -15.42
CA GLN A 381 7.98 -16.21 -15.34
C GLN A 381 7.66 -17.36 -14.37
N HIS A 382 7.07 -17.03 -13.22
CA HIS A 382 6.67 -18.02 -12.22
C HIS A 382 5.58 -18.96 -12.77
N VAL A 383 4.50 -18.39 -13.31
CA VAL A 383 3.38 -19.16 -13.88
C VAL A 383 3.87 -20.07 -15.00
N VAL A 384 4.75 -19.62 -15.88
CA VAL A 384 5.31 -20.45 -16.97
C VAL A 384 6.21 -21.56 -16.43
N LYS A 385 7.03 -21.27 -15.41
CA LYS A 385 7.98 -22.24 -14.85
C LYS A 385 7.28 -23.36 -14.08
N PHE A 386 6.19 -23.05 -13.39
CA PHE A 386 5.44 -23.98 -12.53
C PHE A 386 4.06 -24.35 -13.13
N ALA A 387 3.91 -24.22 -14.46
CA ALA A 387 2.67 -24.49 -15.20
C ALA A 387 2.26 -25.96 -15.22
#